data_AF-A0A1S8WJK3-F1
#
_entry.id   AF-A0A1S8WJK3-F1
#
_cell.length_a   1.000
_cell.length_b   1.000
_cell.length_c   1.000
_cell.angle_alpha   90.00
_cell.angle_beta   90.00
_cell.angle_gamma   90.00
#
_symmetry.space_group_name_H-M   'P 1'
#
loop_
_entity.id
_entity.type
_entity.pdbx_description
1 polymer ?
#
loop_
_entity_poly.entity_id
_entity_poly.type
_entity_poly.pdbx_seq_one_letter_code
_entity_poly.pdbx_strand_id
1 'polypeptide(L)'
;MYDTTLDIYFRFVKPSDVEELRALYEECFPVSYPDSWFQDLITKPCFIAYVALVNDRIIGILVAKVVTLGECAAEVVVRFLDYFSTVVTGS
;
A
#
# COMPACT_ATOMS: atom_id res chain seq x y z
N MET A 1 -10.05 28.81 -20.17
CA MET A 1 -9.69 28.62 -18.75
C MET A 1 -9.92 27.15 -18.48
N TYR A 2 -8.87 26.32 -18.55
CA TYR A 2 -8.99 24.89 -18.25
C TYR A 2 -8.97 24.76 -16.74
N ASP A 3 -10.03 24.16 -16.19
CA ASP A 3 -9.96 23.68 -14.82
C ASP A 3 -8.85 22.62 -14.78
N THR A 4 -7.78 22.90 -14.03
CA THR A 4 -6.55 22.06 -14.02
C THR A 4 -6.57 21.08 -12.86
N THR A 5 -7.75 20.83 -12.28
CA THR A 5 -7.88 19.82 -11.24
C THR A 5 -7.87 18.46 -11.93
N LEU A 6 -6.72 17.77 -11.87
CA LEU A 6 -6.67 16.37 -12.22
C LEU A 6 -7.61 15.63 -11.26
N ASP A 7 -8.68 15.05 -11.81
CA ASP A 7 -9.63 14.24 -11.04
C ASP A 7 -8.94 12.94 -10.63
N ILE A 8 -8.27 12.99 -9.48
CA ILE A 8 -7.65 11.83 -8.85
C ILE A 8 -8.72 11.14 -8.02
N TYR A 9 -8.92 9.85 -8.29
CA TYR A 9 -9.76 9.01 -7.46
C TYR A 9 -9.02 7.75 -7.02
N PHE A 10 -9.48 7.16 -5.92
CA PHE A 10 -8.88 5.99 -5.31
C PHE A 10 -9.84 4.81 -5.35
N ARG A 11 -9.31 3.63 -5.57
CA ARG A 11 -10.06 2.37 -5.45
C ARG A 11 -9.14 1.23 -5.04
N PHE A 12 -9.74 0.14 -4.56
CA PHE A 12 -9.00 -1.09 -4.37
C PHE A 12 -8.44 -1.62 -5.69
N VAL A 13 -7.28 -2.27 -5.58
CA VAL A 13 -6.67 -3.05 -6.66
C VAL A 13 -7.63 -4.17 -7.11
N LYS A 14 -7.69 -4.42 -8.41
CA LYS A 14 -8.46 -5.52 -9.01
C LYS A 14 -7.56 -6.41 -9.89
N PRO A 15 -7.99 -7.64 -10.24
CA PRO A 15 -7.20 -8.54 -11.08
C PRO A 15 -6.73 -7.98 -12.42
N SER A 16 -7.52 -7.07 -13.03
CA SER A 16 -7.14 -6.46 -14.31
C SER A 16 -5.98 -5.46 -14.21
N ASP A 17 -5.59 -5.05 -13.00
CA ASP A 17 -4.56 -4.02 -12.79
C ASP A 17 -3.14 -4.60 -12.75
N VAL A 18 -2.97 -5.93 -12.68
CA VAL A 18 -1.68 -6.60 -12.41
C VAL A 18 -0.60 -6.18 -13.41
N GLU A 19 -0.92 -6.11 -14.70
CA GLU A 19 0.04 -5.72 -15.73
C GLU A 19 0.48 -4.25 -15.59
N GLU A 20 -0.45 -3.35 -15.30
CA GLU A 20 -0.15 -1.92 -15.11
C GLU A 20 0.63 -1.68 -13.80
N LEU A 21 0.33 -2.43 -12.74
CA LEU A 21 1.09 -2.42 -11.50
C LEU A 21 2.51 -2.95 -11.68
N ARG A 22 2.71 -4.01 -12.47
CA ARG A 22 4.05 -4.55 -12.75
C ARG A 22 4.92 -3.48 -13.42
N ALA A 23 4.41 -2.82 -14.45
CA ALA A 23 5.10 -1.72 -15.11
C ALA A 23 5.43 -0.56 -14.15
N LEU A 24 4.46 -0.15 -13.31
CA LEU A 24 4.66 0.89 -12.31
C LEU A 24 5.76 0.52 -11.31
N TYR A 25 5.77 -0.73 -10.83
CA TYR A 25 6.77 -1.19 -9.87
C TYR A 25 8.18 -1.26 -10.49
N GLU A 26 8.31 -1.69 -11.74
CA GLU A 26 9.59 -1.70 -12.47
C GLU A 26 10.15 -0.29 -12.70
N GLU A 27 9.29 0.70 -12.89
CA GLU A 27 9.70 2.11 -13.02
C GLU A 27 10.07 2.73 -11.66
N CYS A 28 9.30 2.44 -10.61
CA CYS A 28 9.42 3.10 -9.31
C CYS A 28 10.44 2.44 -8.36
N PHE A 29 10.69 1.14 -8.50
CA PHE A 29 11.54 0.38 -7.58
C PHE A 29 12.62 -0.42 -8.31
N PRO A 30 13.87 -0.40 -7.86
CA PRO A 30 14.98 -1.13 -8.50
C PRO A 30 14.97 -2.63 -8.17
N VAL A 31 13.82 -3.22 -7.83
CA VAL A 31 13.69 -4.62 -7.40
C VAL A 31 12.52 -5.31 -8.10
N SER A 32 12.71 -6.58 -8.46
CA SER A 32 11.67 -7.41 -9.08
C SER A 32 10.83 -8.12 -8.01
N TYR A 33 9.51 -8.00 -8.13
CA TYR A 33 8.55 -8.66 -7.27
C TYR A 33 7.99 -9.92 -7.96
N PRO A 34 7.79 -11.03 -7.23
CA PRO A 34 7.24 -12.26 -7.81
C PRO A 34 5.76 -12.09 -8.16
N ASP A 35 5.25 -12.86 -9.12
CA ASP A 35 3.83 -12.81 -9.53
C ASP A 35 2.85 -13.09 -8.38
N SER A 36 3.26 -13.93 -7.43
CA SER A 36 2.49 -14.22 -6.22
C SER A 36 2.25 -12.98 -5.36
N TRP A 37 3.13 -11.99 -5.39
CA TRP A 37 2.95 -10.73 -4.66
C TRP A 37 1.72 -9.99 -5.14
N PHE A 38 1.55 -9.82 -6.47
CA PHE A 38 0.42 -9.12 -7.03
C PHE A 38 -0.90 -9.86 -6.80
N GLN A 39 -0.87 -11.20 -6.86
CA GLN A 39 -2.03 -12.03 -6.51
C GLN A 39 -2.41 -11.88 -5.03
N ASP A 40 -1.43 -11.82 -4.13
CA ASP A 40 -1.65 -11.63 -2.71
C ASP A 40 -2.32 -10.27 -2.41
N LEU A 41 -1.95 -9.20 -3.12
CA LEU A 41 -2.58 -7.87 -2.95
C LEU A 41 -4.08 -7.87 -3.27
N ILE A 42 -4.54 -8.78 -4.13
CA ILE A 42 -5.94 -8.90 -4.55
C ILE A 42 -6.71 -9.87 -3.66
N THR A 43 -6.09 -10.99 -3.32
CA THR A 43 -6.78 -12.16 -2.77
C THR A 43 -6.72 -12.24 -1.25
N LYS A 44 -5.67 -11.69 -0.62
CA LYS A 44 -5.49 -11.81 0.83
C LYS A 44 -6.12 -10.61 1.54
N PRO A 45 -7.10 -10.83 2.43
CA PRO A 45 -7.83 -9.75 3.11
C PRO A 45 -6.99 -8.99 4.14
N CYS A 46 -5.82 -9.51 4.52
CA CYS A 46 -4.90 -8.81 5.41
C CYS A 46 -4.14 -7.68 4.70
N PHE A 47 -4.15 -7.63 3.38
CA PHE A 47 -3.58 -6.52 2.63
C PHE A 47 -4.64 -5.47 2.30
N ILE A 48 -4.26 -4.22 2.48
CA ILE A 48 -4.98 -3.04 2.03
C ILE A 48 -4.16 -2.49 0.85
N ALA A 49 -4.68 -2.66 -0.36
CA ALA A 49 -4.03 -2.21 -1.59
C ALA A 49 -4.95 -1.24 -2.35
N TYR A 50 -4.56 0.04 -2.39
CA TYR A 50 -5.28 1.10 -3.09
C TYR A 50 -4.45 1.66 -4.24
N VAL A 51 -5.09 1.89 -5.37
CA VAL A 51 -4.51 2.60 -6.51
C VAL A 51 -5.09 4.00 -6.62
N ALA A 52 -4.25 4.95 -6.99
CA ALA A 52 -4.63 6.29 -7.39
C ALA A 52 -4.74 6.33 -8.92
N LEU A 53 -5.85 6.86 -9.44
CA LEU A 53 -6.10 6.93 -10.87
C LEU A 53 -6.37 8.35 -11.35
N VAL A 54 -5.92 8.62 -12.57
CA VAL A 54 -6.25 9.81 -13.36
C VAL A 54 -6.58 9.33 -14.77
N ASN A 55 -7.77 9.67 -15.29
CA ASN A 55 -8.23 9.22 -16.61
C ASN A 55 -8.13 7.68 -16.79
N ASP A 56 -8.52 6.93 -15.75
CA ASP A 56 -8.43 5.46 -15.69
C ASP A 56 -7.03 4.86 -15.82
N ARG A 57 -5.97 5.68 -15.69
CA ARG A 57 -4.58 5.23 -15.58
C ARG A 57 -4.11 5.22 -14.15
N ILE A 58 -3.41 4.18 -13.74
CA ILE A 58 -2.81 4.09 -12.42
C ILE A 58 -1.59 5.00 -12.37
N ILE A 59 -1.58 5.96 -11.46
CA ILE A 59 -0.47 6.89 -11.23
C ILE A 59 0.29 6.60 -9.93
N GLY A 60 -0.22 5.67 -9.12
CA GLY A 60 0.37 5.34 -7.83
C GLY A 60 -0.39 4.25 -7.09
N ILE A 61 0.27 3.68 -6.09
CA ILE A 61 -0.27 2.61 -5.25
C ILE A 61 0.15 2.79 -3.79
N LEU A 62 -0.77 2.47 -2.88
CA LEU A 62 -0.52 2.32 -1.45
C LEU A 62 -0.82 0.87 -1.07
N VAL A 63 0.17 0.21 -0.46
CA VAL A 63 0.04 -1.15 0.07
C VAL A 63 0.35 -1.14 1.56
N ALA A 64 -0.56 -1.69 2.36
CA ALA A 64 -0.36 -1.94 3.79
C ALA A 64 -0.79 -3.36 4.15
N LYS A 65 -0.19 -3.93 5.20
CA LYS A 65 -0.60 -5.22 5.77
C LYS A 65 -1.08 -5.01 7.19
N VAL A 66 -2.29 -5.46 7.49
CA VAL A 66 -2.80 -5.52 8.85
C VAL A 66 -2.31 -6.82 9.48
N VAL A 67 -1.60 -6.70 10.60
CA VAL A 67 -1.07 -7.82 11.37
C VAL A 67 -1.40 -7.63 12.84
N THR A 68 -1.47 -8.73 13.59
CA THR A 68 -1.58 -8.67 15.05
C THR A 68 -0.24 -8.28 15.67
N LEU A 69 -0.26 -7.77 16.91
CA LEU A 69 0.96 -7.36 17.61
C LEU A 69 1.99 -8.51 17.72
N GLY A 70 1.53 -9.75 17.85
CA GLY A 70 2.41 -10.93 17.92
C GLY A 70 3.10 -11.29 16.60
N GLU A 71 2.61 -10.78 15.47
CA GLU A 71 3.15 -11.02 14.13
C GLU A 71 4.02 -9.87 13.62
N CYS A 72 4.04 -8.73 14.33
CA CYS A 72 4.93 -7.63 14.05
C CYS A 72 6.39 -8.04 14.30
N ALA A 73 7.31 -7.58 13.45
CA ALA A 73 8.74 -7.75 13.70
C ALA A 73 9.10 -7.13 15.07
N ALA A 74 9.91 -7.85 15.86
CA ALA A 74 10.20 -7.45 17.24
C ALA A 74 10.71 -6.00 17.36
N GLU A 75 11.50 -5.55 16.38
CA GLU A 75 12.00 -4.17 16.29
C GLU A 75 10.91 -3.10 16.10
N VAL A 76 9.81 -3.46 15.42
CA VAL A 76 8.67 -2.56 15.17
C VAL A 76 7.73 -2.56 16.39
N VAL A 77 7.58 -3.70 17.06
CA VAL A 77 6.79 -3.84 18.30
C VAL A 77 7.35 -2.98 19.41
N VAL A 78 8.67 -3.03 19.63
CA VAL A 78 9.33 -2.23 20.67
C VAL A 78 9.08 -0.74 20.46
N ARG A 79 9.27 -0.24 19.23
CA ARG A 79 9.00 1.17 18.91
C ARG A 79 7.54 1.57 19.05
N PHE A 80 6.61 0.68 18.69
CA PHE A 80 5.19 0.95 18.83
C PHE A 80 4.76 1.00 20.31
N LEU A 81 5.24 0.07 21.14
CA LEU A 81 4.98 0.05 22.58
C LEU A 81 5.66 1.21 23.32
N ASP A 82 6.87 1.60 22.93
CA ASP A 82 7.55 2.78 23.48
C ASP A 82 6.77 4.06 23.16
N TYR A 83 6.28 4.19 21.93
CA TYR A 83 5.42 5.31 21.52
C TYR A 83 4.08 5.31 22.28
N PHE A 84 3.42 4.15 22.39
CA PHE A 84 2.14 4.04 23.10
C PHE A 84 2.31 4.30 24.61
N SER A 85 3.39 3.82 25.22
CA SER A 85 3.76 4.13 26.61
C SER A 85 3.96 5.64 26.79
N THR A 86 4.72 6.29 25.91
CA THR A 86 4.96 7.73 25.98
C THR A 86 3.67 8.54 25.85
N VAL A 87 2.78 8.17 24.93
CA VAL A 87 1.53 8.90 24.67
C VAL A 87 0.45 8.62 25.73
N VAL A 88 0.39 7.42 26.29
CA VAL A 88 -0.65 7.02 27.26
C VAL A 88 -0.22 7.27 28.71
N THR A 89 1.08 7.23 29.02
CA THR A 89 1.58 7.44 30.41
C THR A 89 2.04 8.86 30.70
N GLY A 90 2.11 9.75 29.70
CA GLY A 90 2.26 11.19 29.90
C GLY A 90 3.36 11.59 30.88
N SER A 91 4.57 11.06 30.69
CA SER A 91 5.77 11.46 31.45
C SER A 91 6.74 12.23 30.56
#